data_AF-A0A7Y2H2E9-F1
#
_entry.id   AF-A0A7Y2H2E9-F1
#
_cell.length_a   1.000
_cell.length_b   1.000
_cell.length_c   1.000
_cell.angle_alpha   90.00
_cell.angle_beta   90.00
_cell.angle_gamma   90.00
#
_symmetry.space_group_name_H-M   'P 1'
#
loop_
_entity.id
_entity.type
_entity.pdbx_description
1 polymer ?
#
loop_
_entity_poly.entity_id
_entity_poly.type
_entity_poly.pdbx_seq_one_letter_code
_entity_poly.pdbx_strand_id
1 'polypeptide(L)'
;MFVEKYLQELRRARFAPRALARYVHLSARQSLEAGLLRNKALRGLTLVGASLLAFNLGLALYVLSALDHETARELFLGMTFWLAGTLVWILLHLGMMRDAENLPATGIGIPNTITVVRLLSIPAFFTFMTHEYVFAGTLAFVLGGCTDVLDGWVARHVGPRTHLGRMMDPMVDVLFNCGAVLTFALCDFIPWWLFVLVWVRYALLTFGATWIYLFRGPIRVEPTLLGRV
;
A
#
# COMPACT_ATOMS: atom_id res chain seq x y z
N MET A 1 -16.16 -1.90 14.17
CA MET A 1 -16.50 -1.52 15.56
C MET A 1 -15.48 -0.64 16.30
N PHE A 2 -14.17 -0.97 16.43
CA PHE A 2 -13.19 -0.08 17.12
C PHE A 2 -12.92 1.23 16.38
N VAL A 3 -12.50 1.14 15.10
CA VAL A 3 -12.23 2.32 14.26
C VAL A 3 -13.48 3.20 14.12
N GLU A 4 -14.66 2.60 14.00
CA GLU A 4 -15.94 3.34 13.98
C GLU A 4 -16.23 4.07 15.30
N LYS A 5 -15.99 3.44 16.47
CA LYS A 5 -16.21 4.08 17.77
C LYS A 5 -15.31 5.30 17.96
N TYR A 6 -14.04 5.17 17.60
CA TYR A 6 -13.07 6.25 17.71
C TYR A 6 -13.24 7.33 16.65
N LEU A 7 -13.61 6.96 15.41
CA LEU A 7 -14.00 7.93 14.37
C LEU A 7 -15.26 8.70 14.79
N GLN A 8 -16.22 8.04 15.46
CA GLN A 8 -17.39 8.72 16.02
C GLN A 8 -17.00 9.69 17.15
N GLU A 9 -16.06 9.32 18.03
CA GLU A 9 -15.51 10.24 19.04
C GLU A 9 -14.75 11.42 18.41
N LEU A 10 -13.93 11.18 17.39
CA LEU A 10 -13.22 12.22 16.63
C LEU A 10 -14.18 13.17 15.94
N ARG A 11 -15.26 12.64 15.34
CA ARG A 11 -16.32 13.44 14.73
C ARG A 11 -17.04 14.27 15.77
N ARG A 12 -17.37 13.71 16.94
CA ARG A 12 -17.96 14.45 18.07
C ARG A 12 -17.03 15.57 18.57
N ALA A 13 -15.72 15.33 18.56
CA ALA A 13 -14.70 16.30 18.95
C ALA A 13 -14.29 17.28 17.83
N ARG A 14 -15.00 17.29 16.68
CA ARG A 14 -14.69 18.10 15.48
C ARG A 14 -13.22 18.05 15.05
N PHE A 15 -12.57 16.88 15.21
CA PHE A 15 -11.18 16.70 14.80
C PHE A 15 -10.18 17.68 15.47
N ALA A 16 -10.45 18.11 16.70
CA ALA A 16 -9.52 18.95 17.45
C ALA A 16 -8.11 18.31 17.50
N PRO A 17 -7.02 19.10 17.43
CA PRO A 17 -5.65 18.56 17.36
C PRO A 17 -5.32 17.58 18.50
N ARG A 18 -5.85 17.85 19.70
CA ARG A 18 -5.70 17.00 20.89
C ARG A 18 -6.44 15.67 20.76
N ALA A 19 -7.62 15.65 20.14
CA ALA A 19 -8.38 14.43 19.89
C ALA A 19 -7.70 13.56 18.81
N LEU A 20 -7.10 14.20 17.80
CA LEU A 20 -6.33 13.54 16.76
C LEU A 20 -5.07 12.87 17.33
N ALA A 21 -4.32 13.59 18.16
CA ALA A 21 -3.15 13.05 18.86
C ALA A 21 -3.53 11.86 19.78
N ARG A 22 -4.66 11.96 20.49
CA ARG A 22 -5.16 10.87 21.35
C ARG A 22 -5.54 9.64 20.53
N TYR A 23 -6.20 9.81 19.38
CA TYR A 23 -6.54 8.71 18.48
C TYR A 23 -5.29 8.00 17.95
N VAL A 24 -4.31 8.77 17.45
CA VAL A 24 -3.05 8.21 16.95
C VAL A 24 -2.34 7.43 18.06
N HIS A 25 -2.26 7.99 19.28
CA HIS A 25 -1.63 7.33 20.41
C HIS A 25 -2.34 6.04 20.83
N LEU A 26 -3.67 6.05 20.93
CA LEU A 26 -4.46 4.87 21.31
C LEU A 26 -4.43 3.80 20.23
N SER A 27 -4.50 4.19 18.95
CA SER A 27 -4.36 3.27 17.82
C SER A 27 -2.97 2.61 17.82
N ALA A 28 -1.91 3.39 18.02
CA ALA A 28 -0.53 2.87 18.09
C ALA A 28 -0.34 1.91 19.26
N ARG A 29 -0.79 2.29 20.47
CA ARG A 29 -0.67 1.46 21.68
C ARG A 29 -1.42 0.14 21.55
N GLN A 30 -2.64 0.18 21.01
CA GLN A 30 -3.43 -1.04 20.82
C GLN A 30 -2.86 -1.93 19.71
N SER A 31 -2.31 -1.37 18.63
CA SER A 31 -1.58 -2.15 17.63
C SER A 31 -0.34 -2.82 18.20
N LEU A 32 0.41 -2.14 19.09
CA LEU A 32 1.55 -2.70 19.80
C LEU A 32 1.14 -3.84 20.74
N GLU A 33 0.10 -3.63 21.56
CA GLU A 33 -0.43 -4.66 22.45
C GLU A 33 -1.00 -5.86 21.68
N ALA A 34 -1.68 -5.62 20.56
CA ALA A 34 -2.17 -6.68 19.67
C ALA A 34 -1.03 -7.43 18.95
N GLY A 35 0.04 -6.72 18.56
CA GLY A 35 1.22 -7.30 17.92
C GLY A 35 2.05 -8.16 18.88
N LEU A 36 2.18 -7.74 20.14
CA LEU A 36 2.85 -8.51 21.20
C LEU A 36 2.08 -9.78 21.58
N LEU A 37 0.74 -9.76 21.51
CA LEU A 37 -0.11 -10.91 21.83
C LEU A 37 -0.32 -11.87 20.64
N ARG A 38 -0.09 -11.44 19.39
CA ARG A 38 -0.36 -12.24 18.17
C ARG A 38 0.90 -12.70 17.44
N ASN A 39 1.52 -13.75 17.98
CA ASN A 39 2.77 -14.34 17.47
C ASN A 39 2.69 -14.82 16.00
N LYS A 40 1.54 -15.34 15.52
CA LYS A 40 1.43 -15.92 14.16
C LYS A 40 1.42 -14.88 13.02
N ALA A 41 0.68 -13.78 13.16
CA ALA A 41 0.61 -12.74 12.14
C ALA A 41 1.94 -11.96 12.04
N LEU A 42 2.58 -11.71 13.18
CA LEU A 42 3.92 -11.11 13.24
C LEU A 42 4.96 -12.00 12.54
N ARG A 43 4.96 -13.32 12.81
CA ARG A 43 5.83 -14.29 12.13
C ARG A 43 5.61 -14.30 10.61
N GLY A 44 4.36 -14.22 10.17
CA GLY A 44 4.03 -14.11 8.75
C GLY A 44 4.62 -12.84 8.12
N LEU A 45 4.53 -11.70 8.82
CA LEU A 45 5.09 -10.42 8.36
C LEU A 45 6.61 -10.43 8.29
N THR A 46 7.26 -10.96 9.33
CA THR A 46 8.72 -11.07 9.34
C THR A 46 9.21 -12.01 8.26
N LEU A 47 8.48 -13.12 8.00
CA LEU A 47 8.83 -14.07 6.94
C LEU A 47 8.70 -13.41 5.56
N VAL A 48 7.56 -12.78 5.27
CA VAL A 48 7.34 -12.07 4.00
C VAL A 48 8.37 -10.96 3.82
N GLY A 49 8.60 -10.16 4.85
CA GLY A 49 9.62 -9.10 4.83
C GLY A 49 11.03 -9.63 4.55
N ALA A 50 11.42 -10.72 5.20
CA ALA A 50 12.72 -11.37 4.98
C ALA A 50 12.84 -11.95 3.56
N SER A 51 11.80 -12.61 3.06
CA SER A 51 11.77 -13.15 1.70
C SER A 51 11.88 -12.04 0.65
N LEU A 52 11.18 -10.93 0.83
CA LEU A 52 11.24 -9.78 -0.09
C LEU A 52 12.59 -9.07 -0.02
N LEU A 53 13.20 -8.97 1.16
CA LEU A 53 14.55 -8.42 1.31
C LEU A 53 15.59 -9.31 0.62
N ALA A 54 15.48 -10.63 0.76
CA ALA A 54 16.35 -11.58 0.07
C ALA A 54 16.17 -11.50 -1.46
N PHE A 55 14.92 -11.36 -1.93
CA PHE A 55 14.65 -11.12 -3.34
C PHE A 55 15.27 -9.81 -3.84
N ASN A 56 15.11 -8.72 -3.08
CA ASN A 56 15.71 -7.42 -3.41
C ASN A 56 17.24 -7.52 -3.50
N LEU A 57 17.89 -8.21 -2.56
CA LEU A 57 19.32 -8.46 -2.60
C LEU A 57 19.72 -9.24 -3.84
N GLY A 58 19.00 -10.32 -4.17
CA GLY A 58 19.27 -11.13 -5.37
C GLY A 58 19.11 -10.32 -6.65
N LEU A 59 18.07 -9.50 -6.75
CA LEU A 59 17.84 -8.62 -7.90
C LEU A 59 18.95 -7.57 -8.02
N ALA A 60 19.36 -6.94 -6.92
CA ALA A 60 20.46 -5.98 -6.91
C ALA A 60 21.80 -6.61 -7.33
N LEU A 61 22.10 -7.83 -6.88
CA LEU A 61 23.29 -8.58 -7.31
C LEU A 61 23.24 -8.96 -8.79
N TYR A 62 22.04 -9.28 -9.31
CA TYR A 62 21.85 -9.51 -10.74
C TYR A 62 22.11 -8.22 -11.54
N VAL A 63 21.52 -7.10 -11.14
CA VAL A 63 21.76 -5.79 -11.77
C VAL A 63 23.23 -5.40 -11.69
N LEU A 64 23.90 -5.64 -10.55
CA LEU A 64 25.33 -5.38 -10.39
C LEU A 64 26.20 -6.19 -11.35
N SER A 65 25.77 -7.40 -11.73
CA SER A 65 26.52 -8.26 -12.65
C SER A 65 26.16 -8.08 -14.12
N ALA A 66 24.93 -7.65 -14.43
CA ALA A 66 24.43 -7.51 -15.80
C ALA A 66 24.43 -6.07 -16.33
N LEU A 67 24.30 -5.07 -15.46
CA LEU A 67 24.18 -3.65 -15.78
C LEU A 67 25.35 -2.90 -15.14
N ASP A 68 25.09 -1.99 -14.22
CA ASP A 68 26.09 -1.12 -13.58
C ASP A 68 25.94 -1.06 -12.05
N HIS A 69 27.00 -0.57 -11.39
CA HIS A 69 27.07 -0.50 -9.93
C HIS A 69 26.14 0.57 -9.33
N GLU A 70 25.89 1.66 -10.06
CA GLU A 70 25.10 2.79 -9.56
C GLU A 70 23.62 2.41 -9.50
N THR A 71 23.08 1.85 -10.59
CA THR A 71 21.72 1.31 -10.64
C THR A 71 21.50 0.24 -9.59
N ALA A 72 22.44 -0.71 -9.43
CA ALA A 72 22.33 -1.77 -8.44
C ALA A 72 22.23 -1.23 -7.00
N ARG A 73 23.06 -0.22 -6.67
CA ARG A 73 23.07 0.42 -5.35
C ARG A 73 21.77 1.17 -5.09
N GLU A 74 21.32 1.98 -6.05
CA GLU A 74 20.08 2.75 -5.90
C GLU A 74 18.86 1.86 -5.82
N LEU A 75 18.81 0.80 -6.61
CA LEU A 75 17.74 -0.18 -6.59
C LEU A 75 17.66 -0.85 -5.21
N PHE A 76 18.79 -1.36 -4.72
CA PHE A 76 18.85 -2.03 -3.41
C PHE A 76 18.42 -1.11 -2.27
N LEU A 77 18.98 0.11 -2.22
CA LEU A 77 18.70 1.07 -1.16
C LEU A 77 17.26 1.58 -1.23
N GLY A 78 16.78 1.95 -2.43
CA GLY A 78 15.43 2.44 -2.65
C GLY A 78 14.38 1.40 -2.29
N MET A 79 14.53 0.17 -2.79
CA MET A 79 13.61 -0.93 -2.48
C MET A 79 13.66 -1.31 -1.00
N THR A 80 14.85 -1.34 -0.37
CA THR A 80 14.97 -1.69 1.07
C THR A 80 14.34 -0.63 1.96
N PHE A 81 14.59 0.66 1.69
CA PHE A 81 13.99 1.76 2.44
C PHE A 81 12.46 1.74 2.32
N TRP A 82 11.96 1.53 1.10
CA TRP A 82 10.52 1.46 0.83
C TRP A 82 9.86 0.25 1.50
N LEU A 83 10.51 -0.93 1.45
CA LEU A 83 10.05 -2.13 2.14
C LEU A 83 10.00 -1.91 3.65
N ALA A 84 11.05 -1.35 4.24
CA ALA A 84 11.10 -1.05 5.67
C ALA A 84 9.97 -0.10 6.09
N GLY A 85 9.75 0.98 5.32
CA GLY A 85 8.64 1.91 5.56
C GLY A 85 7.27 1.23 5.48
N THR A 86 7.08 0.37 4.48
CA THR A 86 5.84 -0.40 4.30
C THR A 86 5.61 -1.37 5.46
N LEU A 87 6.63 -2.12 5.88
CA LEU A 87 6.54 -3.05 7.01
C LEU A 87 6.26 -2.33 8.32
N VAL A 88 6.93 -1.20 8.59
CA VAL A 88 6.66 -0.36 9.76
C VAL A 88 5.22 0.14 9.75
N TRP A 89 4.74 0.61 8.60
CA TRP A 89 3.36 1.06 8.46
C TRP A 89 2.35 -0.07 8.74
N ILE A 90 2.59 -1.27 8.21
CA ILE A 90 1.77 -2.46 8.48
C ILE A 90 1.81 -2.84 9.96
N LEU A 91 3.00 -2.80 10.60
CA LEU A 91 3.17 -3.05 12.03
C LEU A 91 2.36 -2.08 12.88
N LEU A 92 2.36 -0.78 12.54
CA LEU A 92 1.57 0.25 13.24
C LEU A 92 0.05 0.03 13.10
N HIS A 93 -0.38 -0.69 12.07
CA HIS A 93 -1.78 -0.94 11.74
C HIS A 93 -2.20 -2.40 11.94
N LEU A 94 -1.37 -3.21 12.60
CA LEU A 94 -1.58 -4.65 12.77
C LEU A 94 -2.87 -4.98 13.54
N GLY A 95 -3.35 -4.06 14.39
CA GLY A 95 -4.65 -4.16 15.06
C GLY A 95 -5.85 -4.29 14.12
N MET A 96 -5.69 -3.88 12.85
CA MET A 96 -6.69 -4.02 11.78
C MET A 96 -6.59 -5.34 10.99
N MET A 97 -5.65 -6.24 11.31
CA MET A 97 -5.63 -7.60 10.76
C MET A 97 -6.72 -8.46 11.39
N ARG A 98 -7.95 -8.19 10.99
CA ARG A 98 -9.14 -8.96 11.34
C ARG A 98 -9.83 -9.43 10.08
N ASP A 99 -10.36 -10.65 10.13
CA ASP A 99 -11.13 -11.25 9.06
C ASP A 99 -12.52 -10.60 8.92
N ALA A 100 -13.31 -10.95 7.90
CA ALA A 100 -14.66 -10.43 7.67
C ALA A 100 -15.63 -10.70 8.84
N GLU A 101 -15.40 -11.80 9.58
CA GLU A 101 -16.14 -12.14 10.81
C GLU A 101 -15.55 -11.46 12.06
N ASN A 102 -14.64 -10.50 11.88
CA ASN A 102 -13.97 -9.75 12.96
C ASN A 102 -13.05 -10.62 13.84
N LEU A 103 -12.75 -11.84 13.38
CA LEU A 103 -11.84 -12.78 14.01
C LEU A 103 -10.37 -12.38 13.80
N PRO A 104 -9.46 -12.79 14.70
CA PRO A 104 -8.03 -12.67 14.48
C PRO A 104 -7.58 -13.35 13.20
N ALA A 105 -7.01 -12.59 12.25
CA ALA A 105 -6.37 -13.18 11.09
C ALA A 105 -5.17 -14.03 11.56
N THR A 106 -5.07 -15.26 11.05
CA THR A 106 -4.04 -16.24 11.42
C THR A 106 -2.69 -15.96 10.73
N GLY A 107 -2.67 -15.10 9.73
CA GLY A 107 -1.50 -14.64 8.99
C GLY A 107 -1.81 -13.40 8.14
N ILE A 108 -0.84 -12.96 7.32
CA ILE A 108 -1.01 -11.83 6.40
C ILE A 108 -2.04 -12.14 5.30
N GLY A 109 -2.12 -13.39 4.87
CA GLY A 109 -2.96 -13.80 3.76
C GLY A 109 -2.34 -13.47 2.41
N ILE A 110 -2.68 -14.27 1.40
CA ILE A 110 -2.14 -14.14 0.04
C ILE A 110 -2.38 -12.73 -0.56
N PRO A 111 -3.58 -12.11 -0.43
CA PRO A 111 -3.84 -10.80 -1.02
C PRO A 111 -2.90 -9.70 -0.50
N ASN A 112 -2.69 -9.65 0.82
CA ASN A 112 -1.84 -8.62 1.41
C ASN A 112 -0.36 -8.81 1.01
N THR A 113 0.09 -10.05 0.81
CA THR A 113 1.45 -10.30 0.28
C THR A 113 1.61 -9.76 -1.13
N ILE A 114 0.63 -10.01 -2.00
CA ILE A 114 0.64 -9.50 -3.38
C ILE A 114 0.60 -7.96 -3.39
N THR A 115 -0.19 -7.34 -2.51
CA THR A 115 -0.20 -5.88 -2.33
C THR A 115 1.17 -5.32 -1.91
N VAL A 116 1.89 -5.99 -1.01
CA VAL A 116 3.26 -5.58 -0.61
C VAL A 116 4.25 -5.75 -1.77
N VAL A 117 4.13 -6.83 -2.55
CA VAL A 117 4.94 -7.03 -3.77
C VAL A 117 4.70 -5.89 -4.76
N ARG A 118 3.44 -5.47 -4.96
CA ARG A 118 3.12 -4.32 -5.82
C ARG A 118 3.78 -3.04 -5.33
N LEU A 119 3.70 -2.75 -4.02
CA LEU A 119 4.36 -1.58 -3.46
C LEU A 119 5.87 -1.61 -3.71
N LEU A 120 6.49 -2.78 -3.62
CA LEU A 120 7.93 -2.94 -3.87
C LEU A 120 8.31 -2.76 -5.35
N SER A 121 7.38 -2.98 -6.28
CA SER A 121 7.62 -2.74 -7.72
C SER A 121 7.73 -1.25 -8.09
N ILE A 122 7.20 -0.33 -7.27
CA ILE A 122 7.26 1.12 -7.50
C ILE A 122 8.71 1.65 -7.50
N PRO A 123 9.52 1.46 -6.43
CA PRO A 123 10.92 1.90 -6.45
C PRO A 123 11.75 1.17 -7.51
N ALA A 124 11.46 -0.11 -7.80
CA ALA A 124 12.13 -0.83 -8.88
C ALA A 124 11.86 -0.19 -10.24
N PHE A 125 10.59 0.12 -10.54
CA PHE A 125 10.21 0.85 -11.74
C PHE A 125 10.90 2.21 -11.84
N PHE A 126 10.87 2.99 -10.76
CA PHE A 126 11.51 4.29 -10.69
C PHE A 126 13.00 4.20 -11.03
N THR A 127 13.76 3.36 -10.34
CA THR A 127 15.20 3.24 -10.54
C THR A 127 15.55 2.79 -11.96
N PHE A 128 14.88 1.79 -12.52
CA PHE A 128 15.20 1.34 -13.88
C PHE A 128 14.90 2.41 -14.93
N MET A 129 13.85 3.19 -14.75
CA MET A 129 13.50 4.26 -15.69
C MET A 129 14.47 5.45 -15.62
N THR A 130 14.90 5.83 -14.42
CA THR A 130 15.84 6.95 -14.24
C THR A 130 17.23 6.64 -14.77
N HIS A 131 17.62 5.36 -14.81
CA HIS A 131 18.88 4.88 -15.41
C HIS A 131 18.73 4.45 -16.87
N GLU A 132 17.66 4.89 -17.56
CA GLU A 132 17.40 4.63 -18.98
C GLU A 132 17.23 3.14 -19.37
N TYR A 133 17.09 2.23 -18.39
CA TYR A 133 16.77 0.82 -18.62
C TYR A 133 15.28 0.61 -18.86
N VAL A 134 14.76 1.22 -19.93
CA VAL A 134 13.32 1.30 -20.25
C VAL A 134 12.66 -0.08 -20.30
N PHE A 135 13.32 -1.10 -20.84
CA PHE A 135 12.77 -2.45 -20.88
C PHE A 135 12.59 -3.06 -19.49
N ALA A 136 13.61 -2.95 -18.63
CA ALA A 136 13.56 -3.47 -17.25
C ALA A 136 12.53 -2.69 -16.41
N GLY A 137 12.47 -1.35 -16.58
CA GLY A 137 11.45 -0.52 -15.95
C GLY A 137 10.04 -0.93 -16.39
N THR A 138 9.81 -1.02 -17.69
CA THR A 138 8.51 -1.46 -18.23
C THR A 138 8.11 -2.84 -17.69
N LEU A 139 9.06 -3.78 -17.62
CA LEU A 139 8.81 -5.10 -17.04
C LEU A 139 8.42 -5.00 -15.55
N ALA A 140 9.12 -4.20 -14.75
CA ALA A 140 8.76 -3.97 -13.35
C ALA A 140 7.35 -3.36 -13.20
N PHE A 141 7.01 -2.39 -14.04
CA PHE A 141 5.68 -1.77 -14.06
C PHE A 141 4.58 -2.76 -14.47
N VAL A 142 4.79 -3.54 -15.54
CA VAL A 142 3.82 -4.52 -16.01
C VAL A 142 3.62 -5.62 -14.97
N LEU A 143 4.70 -6.16 -14.39
CA LEU A 143 4.60 -7.16 -13.32
C LEU A 143 3.83 -6.59 -12.12
N GLY A 144 4.14 -5.35 -11.71
CA GLY A 144 3.39 -4.62 -10.69
C GLY A 144 1.89 -4.49 -11.02
N GLY A 145 1.54 -4.08 -12.24
CA GLY A 145 0.15 -3.96 -12.68
C GLY A 145 -0.58 -5.31 -12.74
N CYS A 146 0.09 -6.37 -13.19
CA CYS A 146 -0.47 -7.72 -13.22
C CYS A 146 -0.82 -8.25 -11.82
N THR A 147 -0.09 -7.83 -10.78
CA THR A 147 -0.45 -8.21 -9.40
C THR A 147 -1.81 -7.66 -8.95
N ASP A 148 -2.31 -6.57 -9.54
CA ASP A 148 -3.66 -6.04 -9.25
C ASP A 148 -4.78 -6.91 -9.78
N VAL A 149 -4.62 -7.34 -11.02
CA VAL A 149 -5.57 -8.29 -11.63
C VAL A 149 -5.55 -9.61 -10.85
N LEU A 150 -4.37 -10.06 -10.43
CA LEU A 150 -4.22 -11.24 -9.60
C LEU A 150 -4.92 -11.07 -8.24
N ASP A 151 -4.79 -9.93 -7.57
CA ASP A 151 -5.47 -9.65 -6.30
C ASP A 151 -6.99 -9.61 -6.43
N GLY A 152 -7.50 -9.07 -7.54
CA GLY A 152 -8.93 -9.10 -7.86
C GLY A 152 -9.44 -10.52 -8.10
N TRP A 153 -8.66 -11.35 -8.79
CA TRP A 153 -9.01 -12.75 -9.03
C TRP A 153 -8.92 -13.59 -7.75
N VAL A 154 -7.84 -13.47 -6.99
CA VAL A 154 -7.62 -14.17 -5.71
C VAL A 154 -8.72 -13.78 -4.73
N ALA A 155 -9.12 -12.51 -4.64
CA ALA A 155 -10.19 -12.09 -3.74
C ALA A 155 -11.57 -12.69 -4.05
N ARG A 156 -11.80 -13.12 -5.30
CA ARG A 156 -13.04 -13.82 -5.67
C ARG A 156 -13.01 -15.30 -5.30
N HIS A 157 -11.83 -15.90 -5.12
CA HIS A 157 -11.66 -17.34 -4.96
C HIS A 157 -11.06 -17.76 -3.61
N VAL A 158 -10.40 -16.84 -2.89
CA VAL A 158 -9.62 -17.12 -1.68
C VAL A 158 -10.12 -16.26 -0.53
N GLY A 159 -11.17 -16.74 0.13
CA GLY A 159 -11.59 -16.31 1.47
C GLY A 159 -11.86 -14.80 1.66
N PRO A 160 -12.21 -14.39 2.89
CA PRO A 160 -12.55 -13.00 3.16
C PRO A 160 -11.30 -12.12 3.30
N ARG A 161 -11.33 -10.94 2.67
CA ARG A 161 -10.26 -9.93 2.81
C ARG A 161 -10.19 -9.40 4.25
N THR A 162 -8.98 -9.16 4.75
CA THR A 162 -8.80 -8.52 6.06
C THR A 162 -9.20 -7.04 6.02
N HIS A 163 -9.55 -6.45 7.16
CA HIS A 163 -9.81 -5.00 7.23
C HIS A 163 -8.60 -4.16 6.81
N LEU A 164 -7.39 -4.60 7.16
CA LEU A 164 -6.15 -3.96 6.72
C LEU A 164 -6.01 -3.99 5.19
N GLY A 165 -6.21 -5.16 4.56
CA GLY A 165 -6.13 -5.29 3.09
C GLY A 165 -7.12 -4.37 2.38
N ARG A 166 -8.38 -4.32 2.83
CA ARG A 166 -9.39 -3.40 2.28
C ARG A 166 -8.99 -1.92 2.37
N MET A 167 -8.23 -1.53 3.39
CA MET A 167 -7.73 -0.16 3.53
C MET A 167 -6.47 0.07 2.67
N MET A 168 -5.63 -0.95 2.52
CA MET A 168 -4.43 -0.88 1.69
C MET A 168 -4.75 -0.80 0.20
N ASP A 169 -5.74 -1.54 -0.30
CA ASP A 169 -6.03 -1.63 -1.74
C ASP A 169 -6.14 -0.25 -2.42
N PRO A 170 -6.98 0.70 -1.94
CA PRO A 170 -7.09 2.02 -2.57
C PRO A 170 -5.85 2.89 -2.38
N MET A 171 -5.11 2.71 -1.28
CA MET A 171 -3.87 3.46 -1.04
C MET A 171 -2.78 3.03 -2.01
N VAL A 172 -2.59 1.71 -2.17
CA VAL A 172 -1.59 1.15 -3.07
C VAL A 172 -1.93 1.47 -4.52
N ASP A 173 -3.21 1.45 -4.91
CA ASP A 173 -3.62 1.86 -6.26
C ASP A 173 -3.22 3.32 -6.56
N VAL A 174 -3.50 4.25 -5.64
CA VAL A 174 -3.10 5.65 -5.79
C VAL A 174 -1.59 5.79 -5.83
N LEU A 175 -0.86 5.14 -4.91
CA LEU A 175 0.60 5.22 -4.84
C LEU A 175 1.27 4.65 -6.10
N PHE A 176 0.78 3.51 -6.58
CA PHE A 176 1.34 2.84 -7.76
C PHE A 176 1.12 3.68 -9.02
N ASN A 177 -0.10 4.16 -9.26
CA ASN A 177 -0.40 4.98 -10.43
C ASN A 177 0.25 6.37 -10.37
N CYS A 178 0.20 7.05 -9.21
CA CYS A 178 0.86 8.36 -9.06
C CYS A 178 2.38 8.24 -9.16
N GLY A 179 2.97 7.20 -8.55
CA GLY A 179 4.39 6.90 -8.67
C GLY A 179 4.78 6.64 -10.12
N ALA A 180 3.97 5.85 -10.85
CA ALA A 180 4.26 5.55 -12.24
C ALA A 180 4.24 6.79 -13.14
N VAL A 181 3.19 7.60 -13.04
CA VAL A 181 3.04 8.84 -13.82
C VAL A 181 4.10 9.87 -13.43
N LEU A 182 4.49 9.94 -12.15
CA LEU A 182 5.60 10.78 -11.70
C LEU A 182 6.91 10.36 -12.36
N THR A 183 7.24 9.07 -12.36
CA THR A 183 8.45 8.56 -13.03
C THR A 183 8.43 8.89 -14.53
N PHE A 184 7.30 8.68 -15.22
CA PHE A 184 7.20 9.03 -16.63
C PHE A 184 7.40 10.52 -16.89
N ALA A 185 6.91 11.40 -16.00
CA ALA A 185 7.11 12.84 -16.14
C ALA A 185 8.56 13.26 -15.86
N LEU A 186 9.22 12.62 -14.88
CA LEU A 186 10.64 12.87 -14.56
C LEU A 186 11.59 12.42 -15.68
N CYS A 187 11.22 11.35 -16.38
CA CYS A 187 11.99 10.82 -17.51
C CYS A 187 11.52 11.42 -18.87
N ASP A 188 10.79 12.53 -18.86
CA ASP A 188 10.30 13.26 -20.05
C ASP A 188 9.46 12.44 -21.06
N PHE A 189 8.94 11.27 -20.66
CA PHE A 189 8.02 10.47 -21.50
C PHE A 189 6.64 11.12 -21.62
N ILE A 190 6.23 11.88 -20.60
CA ILE A 190 4.99 12.64 -20.59
C ILE A 190 5.25 14.07 -20.10
N PRO A 191 4.50 15.07 -20.60
CA PRO A 191 4.58 16.42 -20.09
C PRO A 191 4.03 16.55 -18.67
N TRP A 192 4.61 17.45 -17.87
CA TRP A 192 4.23 17.73 -16.48
C TRP A 192 2.76 18.08 -16.27
N TRP A 193 2.09 18.67 -17.27
CA TRP A 193 0.66 18.98 -17.15
C TRP A 193 -0.22 17.73 -17.07
N LEU A 194 0.18 16.62 -17.72
CA LEU A 194 -0.52 15.33 -17.59
C LEU A 194 -0.34 14.75 -16.19
N PHE A 195 0.87 14.85 -15.63
CA PHE A 195 1.11 14.47 -14.24
C PHE A 195 0.21 15.25 -13.27
N VAL A 196 0.16 16.58 -13.41
CA VAL A 196 -0.71 17.44 -12.58
C VAL A 196 -2.18 17.05 -12.73
N LEU A 197 -2.65 16.78 -13.96
CA LEU A 197 -4.04 16.36 -14.20
C LEU A 197 -4.38 15.05 -13.48
N VAL A 198 -3.52 14.03 -13.61
CA VAL A 198 -3.71 12.74 -12.93
C VAL A 198 -3.67 12.92 -11.41
N TRP A 199 -2.72 13.68 -10.91
CA TRP A 199 -2.58 13.94 -9.48
C TRP A 199 -3.81 14.66 -8.92
N VAL A 200 -4.31 15.68 -9.62
CA VAL A 200 -5.54 16.40 -9.27
C VAL A 200 -6.76 15.48 -9.28
N ARG A 201 -6.87 14.55 -10.25
CA ARG A 201 -7.95 13.54 -10.26
C ARG A 201 -7.94 12.70 -8.98
N TYR A 202 -6.79 12.14 -8.59
CA TYR A 202 -6.69 11.33 -7.38
C TYR A 202 -6.87 12.16 -6.10
N ALA A 203 -6.37 13.40 -6.08
CA ALA A 203 -6.59 14.34 -4.98
C ALA A 203 -8.09 14.67 -4.83
N LEU A 204 -8.79 14.98 -5.93
CA LEU A 204 -10.24 15.24 -5.91
C LEU A 204 -11.04 14.06 -5.36
N LEU A 205 -10.70 12.83 -5.77
CA LEU A 205 -11.39 11.64 -5.27
C LEU A 205 -11.15 11.44 -3.78
N THR A 206 -9.90 11.54 -3.32
CA THR A 206 -9.52 11.29 -1.92
C THR A 206 -9.95 12.42 -0.99
N PHE A 207 -9.63 13.68 -1.30
CA PHE A 207 -10.05 14.84 -0.52
C PHE A 207 -11.55 15.08 -0.62
N GLY A 208 -12.16 14.91 -1.79
CA GLY A 208 -13.61 15.06 -1.98
C GLY A 208 -14.39 14.04 -1.15
N ALA A 209 -14.02 12.76 -1.23
CA ALA A 209 -14.65 11.73 -0.41
C ALA A 209 -14.45 11.98 1.09
N THR A 210 -13.24 12.36 1.49
CA THR A 210 -12.93 12.70 2.89
C THR A 210 -13.75 13.90 3.36
N TRP A 211 -13.81 14.98 2.56
CA TRP A 211 -14.59 16.16 2.88
C TRP A 211 -16.08 15.84 3.05
N ILE A 212 -16.68 15.11 2.11
CA ILE A 212 -18.10 14.73 2.23
C ILE A 212 -18.30 13.83 3.46
N TYR A 213 -17.40 12.89 3.73
CA TYR A 213 -17.46 12.07 4.93
C TYR A 213 -17.39 12.91 6.21
N LEU A 214 -16.54 13.93 6.25
CA LEU A 214 -16.38 14.82 7.41
C LEU A 214 -17.60 15.71 7.64
N PHE A 215 -18.15 16.34 6.59
CA PHE A 215 -19.16 17.39 6.70
C PHE A 215 -20.60 16.92 6.49
N ARG A 216 -20.84 15.86 5.69
CA ARG A 216 -22.19 15.37 5.35
C ARG A 216 -22.54 14.03 6.00
N GLY A 217 -21.55 13.29 6.53
CA GLY A 217 -21.78 11.98 7.15
C GLY A 217 -21.36 10.79 6.26
N PRO A 218 -21.48 9.55 6.77
CA PRO A 218 -21.00 8.37 6.06
C PRO A 218 -21.87 8.09 4.83
N ILE A 219 -21.30 8.25 3.64
CA ILE A 219 -21.94 7.87 2.39
C ILE A 219 -21.87 6.36 2.25
N ARG A 220 -23.02 5.68 2.18
CA ARG A 220 -23.08 4.29 1.74
C ARG A 220 -23.07 4.31 0.22
N VAL A 221 -21.91 4.07 -0.38
CA VAL A 221 -21.80 3.88 -1.83
C VAL A 221 -22.24 2.45 -2.11
N GLU A 222 -23.50 2.27 -2.48
CA GLU A 222 -24.00 0.96 -2.91
C GLU A 222 -23.46 0.67 -4.32
N PRO A 223 -22.90 -0.52 -4.56
CA PRO A 223 -22.38 -0.88 -5.88
C PRO A 223 -23.54 -0.95 -6.88
N THR A 224 -23.43 -0.18 -7.96
CA THR A 224 -24.31 -0.28 -9.13
C THR A 224 -24.24 -1.69 -9.72
N LEU A 225 -25.36 -2.19 -10.27
CA LEU A 225 -25.47 -3.54 -10.84
C LEU A 225 -24.37 -3.88 -11.87
N LEU A 226 -23.87 -2.88 -12.59
CA LEU A 226 -22.74 -2.99 -13.54
C LEU A 226 -21.37 -3.26 -12.89
N GLY A 227 -21.21 -2.99 -11.59
CA GLY A 227 -19.98 -3.26 -10.83
C GLY A 227 -20.00 -4.59 -10.06
N ARG A 228 -21.07 -5.39 -10.21
CA ARG A 228 -21.16 -6.76 -9.65
C ARG A 228 -20.74 -7.85 -10.64
N VAL A 229 -20.52 -7.50 -11.90
CA VAL A 229 -20.17 -8.44 -12.98
C VAL A 229 -18.65 -8.53 -13.11
#